data_AF-I1D1B6-F1
#
_entry.id   AF-I1D1B6-F1
#
_cell.length_a   1.000
_cell.length_b   1.000
_cell.length_c   1.000
_cell.angle_alpha   90.00
_cell.angle_beta   90.00
_cell.angle_gamma   90.00
#
_symmetry.space_group_name_H-M   'P 1'
#
loop_
_entity.id
_entity.type
_entity.pdbx_description
1 polymer ?
#
loop_
_entity_poly.entity_id
_entity_poly.type
_entity_poly.pdbx_seq_one_letter_code
_entity_poly.pdbx_strand_id
1 'polypeptide(L)'
;MGATSSDAWYTGCVLTTGSVTSTTRDSTDRRRRRRPRWWVEILLGLLLFGLYALLGGLPLPGHERRAVANGEDILALEAVLHTDFERSVNHWLADRGWLTIVANYEYAFSYLAVTLITLVWLYRRRPHHYGWGRNVFVVVNVLAILCFWLYPVAPPRLLPEAGFLDTVRLGGTWGSWGSPMLDGANQLAAMPSLHLGWALWASVALGRGGAPRPAQVASAVHVAVTFVVIVATGNHYWLDALGGAVVVGLGVLAADAVGGGAVTWTASGRRSLWRPRLAPYTDAVTETTTNSAAPAVKSAQFAAARAFVADHGKPAKAVVQRIGRAGARVVLVGDDGALGDVVVPSVETGEALIEAVDGVEAAEWDAETVSATVIGPEHRRRMAGPRARR
;
A
#
# COMPACT_ATOMS: atom_id res chain seq x y z
N MET A 1 11.67 3.06 -68.35
CA MET A 1 12.27 2.42 -67.17
C MET A 1 11.91 3.29 -65.95
N GLY A 2 11.16 2.88 -64.95
CA GLY A 2 10.41 1.65 -64.72
C GLY A 2 9.07 2.01 -64.08
N ALA A 3 8.04 1.29 -64.50
CA ALA A 3 6.75 1.20 -63.84
C ALA A 3 6.80 0.07 -62.83
N THR A 4 5.99 0.20 -61.76
CA THR A 4 5.25 -0.82 -60.98
C THR A 4 5.06 -0.21 -59.59
N SER A 5 3.89 -0.13 -58.97
CA SER A 5 2.61 -0.84 -59.10
C SER A 5 1.67 -0.09 -58.14
N SER A 6 0.51 0.41 -58.57
CA SER A 6 -0.82 -0.25 -58.45
C SER A 6 -1.06 -0.82 -57.04
N ASP A 7 -2.19 -0.68 -56.36
CA ASP A 7 -3.52 -0.19 -56.71
C ASP A 7 -4.34 -0.34 -55.41
N ALA A 8 -5.59 0.12 -55.49
CA ALA A 8 -6.74 -0.41 -54.78
C ALA A 8 -7.16 0.22 -53.45
N TRP A 9 -8.17 1.11 -53.50
CA TRP A 9 -9.61 0.81 -53.57
C TRP A 9 -10.12 0.27 -52.23
N TYR A 10 -10.95 1.05 -51.51
CA TYR A 10 -12.38 0.79 -51.37
C TYR A 10 -13.06 1.87 -50.51
N THR A 11 -14.02 2.53 -51.17
CA THR A 11 -15.25 3.14 -50.67
C THR A 11 -15.81 2.61 -49.35
N GLY A 12 -16.34 3.52 -48.54
CA GLY A 12 -17.22 3.19 -47.41
C GLY A 12 -17.89 4.42 -46.80
N CYS A 13 -18.90 4.99 -47.47
CA CYS A 13 -19.91 5.84 -46.85
C CYS A 13 -21.00 4.94 -46.25
N VAL A 14 -21.18 4.90 -44.93
CA VAL A 14 -22.47 4.55 -44.28
C VAL A 14 -22.57 5.24 -42.90
N LEU A 15 -23.40 6.30 -42.87
CA LEU A 15 -24.46 6.59 -41.89
C LEU A 15 -24.31 6.22 -40.40
N THR A 16 -24.37 7.29 -39.59
CA THR A 16 -25.22 7.47 -38.40
C THR A 16 -24.88 6.75 -37.10
N THR A 17 -24.32 7.51 -36.16
CA THR A 17 -24.64 7.42 -34.72
C THR A 17 -24.82 8.86 -34.24
N GLY A 18 -26.03 9.33 -33.97
CA GLY A 18 -26.87 8.84 -32.89
C GLY A 18 -26.83 9.89 -31.79
N SER A 19 -27.83 10.77 -31.80
CA SER A 19 -28.00 11.85 -30.83
C SER A 19 -28.20 11.32 -29.40
N VAL A 20 -27.54 11.98 -28.45
CA VAL A 20 -27.88 12.12 -27.02
C VAL A 20 -27.92 10.83 -26.18
N THR A 21 -26.96 10.73 -25.25
CA THR A 21 -27.31 10.41 -23.86
C THR A 21 -26.37 11.11 -22.89
N SER A 22 -26.95 11.98 -22.07
CA SER A 22 -26.68 12.12 -20.64
C SER A 22 -25.23 11.90 -20.19
N THR A 23 -24.52 12.99 -19.92
CA THR A 23 -23.49 12.96 -18.88
C THR A 23 -24.18 12.67 -17.55
N THR A 24 -24.44 11.40 -17.29
CA THR A 24 -24.43 10.91 -15.92
C THR A 24 -23.07 11.33 -15.39
N ARG A 25 -23.05 12.40 -14.58
CA ARG A 25 -21.90 12.70 -13.74
C ARG A 25 -21.54 11.39 -13.09
N ASP A 26 -20.37 10.84 -13.41
CA ASP A 26 -19.84 9.73 -12.67
C ASP A 26 -19.67 10.20 -11.22
N SER A 27 -20.64 9.79 -10.41
CA SER A 27 -20.79 10.12 -9.00
C SER A 27 -19.71 9.47 -8.12
N THR A 28 -18.73 8.79 -8.72
CA THR A 28 -17.70 8.04 -7.98
C THR A 28 -16.54 8.90 -7.49
N ASP A 29 -16.26 10.07 -8.10
CA ASP A 29 -15.05 10.87 -7.79
C ASP A 29 -15.19 11.87 -6.61
N ARG A 30 -16.19 11.68 -5.73
CA ARG A 30 -16.33 12.45 -4.48
C ARG A 30 -16.71 11.62 -3.26
N ARG A 31 -16.35 10.34 -3.22
CA ARG A 31 -16.14 9.73 -1.89
C ARG A 31 -14.88 10.34 -1.30
N ARG A 32 -15.02 11.50 -0.64
CA ARG A 32 -14.17 11.86 0.51
C ARG A 32 -14.13 10.60 1.36
N ARG A 33 -13.05 9.81 1.26
CA ARG A 33 -12.92 8.51 1.95
C ARG A 33 -12.90 8.81 3.43
N ARG A 34 -14.10 8.87 4.03
CA ARG A 34 -14.30 9.05 5.46
C ARG A 34 -13.55 7.92 6.15
N ARG A 35 -12.83 8.24 7.22
CA ARG A 35 -12.24 7.22 8.09
C ARG A 35 -13.36 6.25 8.47
N PRO A 36 -13.17 4.92 8.30
CA PRO A 36 -14.18 3.98 8.72
C PRO A 36 -14.49 4.20 10.19
N ARG A 37 -15.76 4.04 10.56
CA ARG A 37 -16.21 4.31 11.91
C ARG A 37 -15.59 3.25 12.82
N TRP A 38 -14.89 3.66 13.88
CA TRP A 38 -14.16 2.77 14.80
C TRP A 38 -15.00 1.62 15.34
N TRP A 39 -16.30 1.83 15.55
CA TRP A 39 -17.22 0.78 16.01
C TRP A 39 -17.47 -0.32 14.96
N VAL A 40 -17.38 -0.02 13.66
CA VAL A 40 -17.49 -1.03 12.59
C VAL A 40 -16.28 -1.96 12.66
N GLU A 41 -15.11 -1.42 12.99
CA GLU A 41 -13.87 -2.18 13.12
C GLU A 41 -13.91 -3.11 14.34
N ILE A 42 -14.49 -2.63 15.45
CA ILE A 42 -14.77 -3.47 16.63
C ILE A 42 -15.77 -4.57 16.28
N LEU A 43 -16.88 -4.23 15.61
CA LEU A 43 -17.89 -5.21 15.21
C LEU A 43 -17.29 -6.28 14.29
N LEU A 44 -16.42 -5.90 13.36
CA LEU A 44 -15.72 -6.82 12.48
C LEU A 44 -14.80 -7.78 13.26
N GLY A 45 -14.05 -7.25 14.24
CA GLY A 45 -13.26 -8.06 15.15
C GLY A 45 -14.12 -9.02 15.99
N LEU A 46 -15.25 -8.54 16.51
CA LEU A 46 -16.21 -9.36 17.26
C LEU A 46 -16.86 -10.44 16.39
N LEU A 47 -17.14 -10.15 15.12
CA LEU A 47 -17.66 -11.13 14.16
C LEU A 47 -16.63 -12.21 13.84
N LEU A 48 -15.36 -11.84 13.65
CA LEU A 48 -14.26 -12.81 13.48
C LEU A 48 -14.09 -13.69 14.72
N PHE A 49 -14.10 -13.08 15.90
CA PHE A 49 -14.05 -13.81 17.17
C PHE A 49 -15.26 -14.74 17.34
N GLY A 50 -16.46 -14.26 17.01
CA GLY A 50 -17.68 -15.05 17.04
C GLY A 50 -17.64 -16.22 16.06
N LEU A 51 -17.10 -16.04 14.85
CA LEU A 51 -16.89 -17.12 13.88
C LEU A 51 -15.92 -18.17 14.41
N TYR A 52 -14.80 -17.74 15.00
CA TYR A 52 -13.83 -18.64 15.62
C TYR A 52 -14.48 -19.44 16.78
N ALA A 53 -15.18 -18.76 17.68
CA ALA A 53 -15.86 -19.40 18.81
C ALA A 53 -16.96 -20.37 18.36
N LEU A 54 -17.73 -20.01 17.33
CA LEU A 54 -18.77 -20.86 16.76
C LEU A 54 -18.19 -22.14 16.17
N LEU A 55 -17.16 -22.04 15.33
CA LEU A 55 -16.54 -23.21 14.72
C LEU A 55 -15.76 -24.05 15.73
N GLY A 56 -15.17 -23.42 16.75
CA GLY A 56 -14.58 -24.13 17.90
C GLY A 56 -15.61 -24.90 18.73
N GLY A 57 -16.84 -24.39 18.84
CA GLY A 57 -17.96 -25.07 19.47
C GLY A 57 -18.62 -26.16 18.61
N LEU A 58 -18.23 -26.28 17.33
CA LEU A 58 -18.75 -27.26 16.38
C LEU A 58 -17.63 -28.15 15.81
N PRO A 59 -16.87 -28.88 16.65
CA PRO A 59 -15.77 -29.70 16.18
C PRO A 59 -16.28 -30.86 15.31
N LEU A 60 -15.55 -31.17 14.24
CA LEU A 60 -15.81 -32.35 13.42
C LEU A 60 -15.52 -33.65 14.20
N PRO A 61 -16.16 -34.78 13.86
CA PRO A 61 -15.93 -36.05 14.54
C PRO A 61 -14.44 -36.45 14.58
N GLY A 62 -13.99 -36.91 15.75
CA GLY A 62 -12.61 -37.36 15.94
C GLY A 62 -11.55 -36.24 15.89
N HIS A 63 -11.95 -34.99 16.19
CA HIS A 63 -11.08 -33.80 16.13
C HIS A 63 -9.67 -34.02 16.71
N GLU A 64 -9.56 -34.50 17.96
CA GLU A 64 -8.26 -34.72 18.61
C GLU A 64 -7.40 -35.78 17.90
N ARG A 65 -8.00 -36.94 17.58
CA ARG A 65 -7.29 -38.01 16.85
C ARG A 65 -6.81 -37.55 15.48
N ARG A 66 -7.64 -36.80 14.75
CA ARG A 66 -7.28 -36.22 13.45
C ARG A 66 -6.15 -35.19 13.60
N ALA A 67 -6.18 -34.38 14.65
CA ALA A 67 -5.14 -33.39 14.90
C ALA A 67 -3.78 -34.04 15.14
N VAL A 68 -3.73 -35.10 15.95
CA VAL A 68 -2.51 -35.88 16.21
C VAL A 68 -2.02 -36.54 14.92
N ALA A 69 -2.89 -37.27 14.21
CA ALA A 69 -2.53 -37.93 12.95
C ALA A 69 -2.01 -36.95 11.89
N ASN A 70 -2.67 -35.80 11.71
CA ASN A 70 -2.21 -34.76 10.78
C ASN A 70 -0.84 -34.18 11.19
N GLY A 71 -0.55 -34.05 12.48
CA GLY A 71 0.76 -33.61 12.97
C GLY A 71 1.85 -34.65 12.72
N GLU A 72 1.55 -35.93 12.94
CA GLU A 72 2.45 -37.05 12.61
C GLU A 72 2.73 -37.13 11.10
N ASP A 73 1.72 -36.94 10.26
CA ASP A 73 1.86 -36.91 8.80
C ASP A 73 2.77 -35.76 8.33
N ILE A 74 2.66 -34.58 8.96
CA ILE A 74 3.54 -33.44 8.68
C ILE A 74 4.99 -33.77 9.04
N LEU A 75 5.24 -34.34 10.23
CA LEU A 75 6.60 -34.77 10.61
C LEU A 75 7.15 -35.84 9.69
N ALA A 76 6.32 -36.81 9.28
CA ALA A 76 6.72 -37.84 8.34
C ALA A 76 7.12 -37.23 6.99
N LEU A 77 6.35 -36.26 6.49
CA LEU A 77 6.68 -35.51 5.27
C LEU A 77 8.01 -34.76 5.42
N GLU A 78 8.23 -34.06 6.53
CA GLU A 78 9.47 -33.32 6.77
C GLU A 78 10.69 -34.24 6.89
N ALA A 79 10.53 -35.40 7.53
CA ALA A 79 11.58 -36.42 7.61
C ALA A 79 11.95 -36.98 6.24
N VAL A 80 10.96 -37.23 5.37
CA VAL A 80 11.18 -37.64 3.97
C VAL A 80 11.90 -36.55 3.18
N LEU A 81 11.63 -35.28 3.46
CA LEU A 81 12.28 -34.14 2.83
C LEU A 81 13.63 -33.77 3.47
N HIS A 82 14.03 -34.43 4.56
CA HIS A 82 15.21 -34.10 5.37
C HIS A 82 15.22 -32.64 5.87
N THR A 83 14.05 -32.14 6.26
CA THR A 83 13.85 -30.78 6.81
C THR A 83 13.39 -30.79 8.27
N ASP A 84 13.59 -31.90 8.98
CA ASP A 84 13.16 -32.17 10.36
C ASP A 84 14.07 -31.54 11.44
N PHE A 85 14.65 -30.37 11.15
CA PHE A 85 15.59 -29.67 12.04
C PHE A 85 14.95 -29.13 13.33
N GLU A 86 13.62 -29.09 13.37
CA GLU A 86 12.82 -28.47 14.42
C GLU A 86 13.10 -29.06 15.80
N ARG A 87 13.23 -30.39 15.86
CA ARG A 87 13.51 -31.11 17.11
C ARG A 87 14.84 -30.66 17.71
N SER A 88 15.88 -30.52 16.88
CA SER A 88 17.20 -30.07 17.34
C SER A 88 17.17 -28.63 17.84
N VAL A 89 16.44 -27.75 17.15
CA VAL A 89 16.29 -26.35 17.55
C VAL A 89 15.47 -26.22 18.84
N ASN A 90 14.46 -27.07 19.03
CA ASN A 90 13.65 -27.12 20.25
C ASN A 90 14.45 -27.53 21.48
N HIS A 91 15.22 -28.62 21.39
CA HIS A 91 16.12 -29.02 22.49
C HIS A 91 17.17 -27.95 22.79
N TRP A 92 17.76 -27.35 21.74
CA TRP A 92 18.73 -26.27 21.93
C TRP A 92 18.14 -25.10 22.71
N LEU A 93 16.88 -24.71 22.46
CA LEU A 93 16.23 -23.62 23.19
C LEU A 93 15.87 -24.03 24.62
N ALA A 94 15.36 -25.25 24.82
CA ALA A 94 14.94 -25.76 26.12
C ALA A 94 16.05 -25.64 27.17
N ASP A 95 17.31 -25.85 26.77
CA ASP A 95 18.48 -25.79 27.65
C ASP A 95 18.95 -24.36 28.01
N ARG A 96 18.26 -23.29 27.57
CA ARG A 96 18.76 -21.90 27.66
C ARG A 96 18.11 -21.05 28.75
N GLY A 97 17.33 -21.65 29.64
CA GLY A 97 16.77 -21.00 30.83
C GLY A 97 16.04 -19.69 30.53
N TRP A 98 16.70 -18.54 30.74
CA TRP A 98 16.12 -17.22 30.50
C TRP A 98 15.69 -16.98 29.06
N LEU A 99 16.42 -17.54 28.07
CA LEU A 99 16.08 -17.36 26.66
C LEU A 99 14.78 -18.08 26.31
N THR A 100 14.52 -19.23 26.92
CA THR A 100 13.27 -19.97 26.82
C THR A 100 12.09 -19.14 27.29
N ILE A 101 12.25 -18.43 28.41
CA ILE A 101 11.23 -17.53 28.97
C ILE A 101 10.94 -16.38 28.01
N VAL A 102 11.99 -15.73 27.48
CA VAL A 102 11.86 -14.64 26.50
C VAL A 102 11.17 -15.13 25.22
N ALA A 103 11.54 -16.30 24.71
CA ALA A 103 10.91 -16.90 23.54
C ALA A 103 9.41 -17.19 23.78
N ASN A 104 9.05 -17.71 24.96
CA ASN A 104 7.65 -17.93 25.31
C ASN A 104 6.84 -16.61 25.39
N TYR A 105 7.43 -15.52 25.89
CA TYR A 105 6.77 -14.20 25.87
C TYR A 105 6.65 -13.61 24.47
N GLU A 106 7.69 -13.76 23.64
CA GLU A 106 7.66 -13.36 22.23
C GLU A 106 6.53 -14.11 21.51
N TYR A 107 6.45 -15.43 21.69
CA TYR A 107 5.37 -16.26 21.17
C TYR A 107 3.98 -15.77 21.62
N ALA A 108 3.81 -15.47 22.92
CA ALA A 108 2.51 -15.12 23.49
C ALA A 108 1.98 -13.75 23.06
N PHE A 109 2.83 -12.72 22.94
CA PHE A 109 2.34 -11.32 22.90
C PHE A 109 2.76 -10.51 21.67
N SER A 110 3.91 -10.80 21.08
CA SER A 110 4.54 -9.90 20.11
C SER A 110 3.69 -9.68 18.84
N TYR A 111 3.10 -10.76 18.31
CA TYR A 111 2.26 -10.73 17.12
C TYR A 111 0.97 -9.90 17.33
N LEU A 112 0.39 -9.93 18.53
CA LEU A 112 -0.75 -9.10 18.91
C LEU A 112 -0.34 -7.62 18.95
N ALA A 113 0.77 -7.33 19.63
CA ALA A 113 1.28 -5.98 19.78
C ALA A 113 1.61 -5.35 18.43
N VAL A 114 2.37 -6.04 17.57
CA VAL A 114 2.74 -5.52 16.23
C VAL A 114 1.52 -5.31 15.35
N THR A 115 0.52 -6.19 15.44
CA THR A 115 -0.74 -6.06 14.70
C THR A 115 -1.50 -4.81 15.11
N LEU A 116 -1.71 -4.62 16.41
CA LEU A 116 -2.41 -3.45 16.95
C LEU A 116 -1.66 -2.15 16.60
N ILE A 117 -0.34 -2.11 16.79
CA ILE A 117 0.50 -0.97 16.44
C ILE A 117 0.36 -0.64 14.95
N THR A 118 0.39 -1.66 14.08
CA THR A 118 0.29 -1.49 12.63
C THR A 118 -1.09 -0.99 12.22
N LEU A 119 -2.17 -1.55 12.77
CA LEU A 119 -3.54 -1.09 12.53
C LEU A 119 -3.74 0.37 12.99
N VAL A 120 -3.26 0.72 14.18
CA VAL A 120 -3.33 2.09 14.72
C VAL A 120 -2.53 3.05 13.85
N TRP A 121 -1.33 2.66 13.43
CA TRP A 121 -0.50 3.46 12.53
C TRP A 121 -1.18 3.67 11.18
N LEU A 122 -1.71 2.62 10.56
CA LEU A 122 -2.48 2.73 9.32
C LEU A 122 -3.69 3.65 9.49
N TYR A 123 -4.47 3.47 10.54
CA TYR A 123 -5.67 4.26 10.81
C TYR A 123 -5.35 5.76 11.01
N ARG A 124 -4.29 6.07 11.76
CA ARG A 124 -3.93 7.45 12.12
C ARG A 124 -3.13 8.15 11.02
N ARG A 125 -2.13 7.47 10.45
CA ARG A 125 -1.12 8.07 9.56
C ARG A 125 -1.35 7.74 8.09
N ARG A 126 -1.96 6.59 7.76
CA ARG A 126 -2.13 6.10 6.38
C ARG A 126 -3.58 5.67 6.08
N PRO A 127 -4.59 6.54 6.29
CA PRO A 127 -6.01 6.16 6.18
C PRO A 127 -6.41 5.62 4.80
N HIS A 128 -5.68 5.98 3.74
CA HIS A 128 -5.88 5.42 2.40
C HIS A 128 -5.59 3.91 2.31
N HIS A 129 -4.62 3.41 3.10
CA HIS A 129 -4.17 2.01 3.10
C HIS A 129 -4.84 1.17 4.19
N TYR A 130 -5.51 1.81 5.15
CA TYR A 130 -6.15 1.11 6.26
C TYR A 130 -7.20 0.09 5.80
N GLY A 131 -8.09 0.49 4.88
CA GLY A 131 -9.13 -0.42 4.37
C GLY A 131 -8.54 -1.66 3.67
N TRP A 132 -7.47 -1.48 2.91
CA TRP A 132 -6.74 -2.60 2.30
C TRP A 132 -6.14 -3.50 3.37
N GLY A 133 -5.38 -2.94 4.32
CA GLY A 133 -4.72 -3.72 5.37
C GLY A 133 -5.71 -4.51 6.21
N ARG A 134 -6.82 -3.88 6.62
CA ARG A 134 -7.94 -4.52 7.31
C ARG A 134 -8.53 -5.68 6.50
N ASN A 135 -8.81 -5.48 5.21
CA ASN A 135 -9.40 -6.53 4.38
C ASN A 135 -8.47 -7.74 4.27
N VAL A 136 -7.16 -7.52 4.05
CA VAL A 136 -6.19 -8.63 4.06
C VAL A 136 -6.22 -9.36 5.41
N PHE A 137 -6.22 -8.61 6.52
CA PHE A 137 -6.24 -9.20 7.87
C PHE A 137 -7.48 -10.06 8.11
N VAL A 138 -8.66 -9.59 7.66
CA VAL A 138 -9.91 -10.35 7.76
C VAL A 138 -9.83 -11.64 6.94
N VAL A 139 -9.38 -11.57 5.69
CA VAL A 139 -9.27 -12.75 4.82
C VAL A 139 -8.28 -13.77 5.41
N VAL A 140 -7.13 -13.30 5.91
CA VAL A 140 -6.15 -14.16 6.60
C VAL A 140 -6.79 -14.93 7.74
N ASN A 141 -7.54 -14.25 8.60
CA ASN A 141 -8.18 -14.89 9.74
C ASN A 141 -9.30 -15.84 9.34
N VAL A 142 -10.14 -15.48 8.36
CA VAL A 142 -11.20 -16.38 7.86
C VAL A 142 -10.60 -17.66 7.28
N LEU A 143 -9.57 -17.54 6.44
CA LEU A 143 -8.89 -18.72 5.85
C LEU A 143 -8.22 -19.58 6.93
N ALA A 144 -7.57 -18.98 7.91
CA ALA A 144 -6.96 -19.72 9.02
C ALA A 144 -8.01 -20.44 9.88
N ILE A 145 -9.09 -19.76 10.26
CA ILE A 145 -10.19 -20.36 11.04
C ILE A 145 -10.81 -21.54 10.27
N LEU A 146 -11.05 -21.40 8.97
CA LEU A 146 -11.55 -22.50 8.13
C LEU A 146 -10.56 -23.67 8.07
N CYS A 147 -9.26 -23.39 7.96
CA CYS A 147 -8.22 -24.42 7.99
C CYS A 147 -8.22 -25.16 9.34
N PHE A 148 -8.22 -24.45 10.47
CA PHE A 148 -8.26 -25.06 11.81
C PHE A 148 -9.48 -25.97 12.02
N TRP A 149 -10.60 -25.62 11.40
CA TRP A 149 -11.83 -26.41 11.48
C TRP A 149 -11.79 -27.65 10.57
N LEU A 150 -11.30 -27.51 9.32
CA LEU A 150 -11.28 -28.59 8.33
C LEU A 150 -10.10 -29.55 8.52
N TYR A 151 -8.94 -29.03 8.90
CA TYR A 151 -7.65 -29.70 9.01
C TYR A 151 -6.99 -29.30 10.34
N PRO A 152 -7.50 -29.82 11.48
CA PRO A 152 -6.86 -29.56 12.77
C PRO A 152 -5.48 -30.22 12.80
N VAL A 153 -4.51 -29.60 13.49
CA VAL A 153 -3.12 -30.09 13.55
C VAL A 153 -2.58 -29.91 14.96
N ALA A 154 -2.15 -31.01 15.57
CA ALA A 154 -1.48 -30.99 16.85
C ALA A 154 -0.06 -30.42 16.69
N PRO A 155 0.36 -29.46 17.51
CA PRO A 155 1.71 -28.91 17.47
C PRO A 155 2.75 -29.95 17.93
N PRO A 156 4.02 -29.82 17.50
CA PRO A 156 5.06 -30.81 17.78
C PRO A 156 5.20 -31.19 19.26
N ARG A 157 5.11 -30.20 20.17
CA ARG A 157 5.22 -30.41 21.63
C ARG A 157 4.10 -31.27 22.25
N LEU A 158 2.99 -31.46 21.54
CA LEU A 158 1.85 -32.26 21.99
C LEU A 158 1.82 -33.67 21.38
N LEU A 159 2.78 -34.00 20.50
CA LEU A 159 2.90 -35.35 19.93
C LEU A 159 3.70 -36.26 20.89
N PRO A 160 3.07 -37.32 21.46
CA PRO A 160 3.70 -38.13 22.52
C PRO A 160 5.02 -38.78 22.14
N GLU A 161 5.16 -39.24 20.90
CA GLU A 161 6.33 -40.00 20.43
C GLU A 161 7.33 -39.16 19.62
N ALA A 162 7.02 -37.88 19.39
CA ALA A 162 7.87 -37.01 18.56
C ALA A 162 9.08 -36.45 19.29
N GLY A 163 9.17 -36.63 20.62
CA GLY A 163 10.34 -36.25 21.42
C GLY A 163 10.57 -34.75 21.56
N PHE A 164 9.58 -33.89 21.31
CA PHE A 164 9.68 -32.45 21.54
C PHE A 164 9.45 -32.09 23.01
N LEU A 165 10.11 -31.03 23.48
CA LEU A 165 9.98 -30.51 24.84
C LEU A 165 8.96 -29.37 24.89
N ASP A 166 8.00 -29.47 25.82
CA ASP A 166 7.03 -28.40 26.08
C ASP A 166 7.68 -27.27 26.90
N THR A 167 8.37 -26.37 26.19
CA THR A 167 9.07 -25.22 26.79
C THR A 167 8.11 -24.24 27.46
N VAL A 168 6.83 -24.25 27.09
CA VAL A 168 5.82 -23.33 27.60
C VAL A 168 5.43 -23.71 29.03
N ARG A 169 5.25 -25.00 29.30
CA ARG A 169 5.06 -25.52 30.67
C ARG A 169 6.32 -25.41 31.53
N LEU A 170 7.50 -25.62 30.94
CA LEU A 170 8.78 -25.54 31.65
C LEU A 170 9.17 -24.11 32.06
N GLY A 171 8.75 -23.10 31.30
CA GLY A 171 9.19 -21.71 31.49
C GLY A 171 8.45 -20.90 32.56
N GLY A 172 7.37 -21.42 33.17
CA GLY A 172 6.63 -20.71 34.23
C GLY A 172 6.12 -19.33 33.82
N THR A 173 5.78 -19.14 32.54
CA THR A 173 5.45 -17.81 32.00
C THR A 173 4.04 -17.37 32.44
N TRP A 174 3.99 -16.25 33.18
CA TRP A 174 2.74 -15.69 33.68
C TRP A 174 1.94 -15.07 32.52
N GLY A 175 0.72 -15.58 32.28
CA GLY A 175 -0.17 -15.10 31.21
C GLY A 175 0.16 -15.62 29.81
N SER A 176 1.05 -16.60 29.69
CA SER A 176 1.31 -17.31 28.42
C SER A 176 0.26 -18.41 28.16
N TRP A 177 0.18 -18.87 26.91
CA TRP A 177 -0.55 -20.07 26.52
C TRP A 177 -0.18 -21.25 27.44
N GLY A 178 -1.13 -22.03 27.94
CA GLY A 178 -0.85 -23.11 28.92
C GLY A 178 -0.72 -22.66 30.39
N SER A 179 -0.97 -21.39 30.70
CA SER A 179 -1.35 -20.99 32.07
C SER A 179 -2.84 -21.33 32.32
N PRO A 180 -3.25 -21.65 33.56
CA PRO A 180 -4.63 -22.02 33.91
C PRO A 180 -5.70 -20.99 33.50
N MET A 181 -5.28 -19.77 33.15
CA MET A 181 -6.15 -18.66 32.72
C MET A 181 -6.51 -18.71 31.22
N LEU A 182 -5.81 -19.54 30.41
CA LEU A 182 -5.93 -19.62 28.94
C LEU A 182 -6.08 -21.08 28.42
N ASP A 183 -6.31 -22.05 29.30
CA ASP A 183 -6.48 -23.48 28.97
C ASP A 183 -7.67 -23.79 28.04
N GLY A 184 -8.57 -22.83 27.80
CA GLY A 184 -9.72 -22.97 26.90
C GLY A 184 -9.44 -22.64 25.42
N ALA A 185 -8.21 -22.31 25.04
CA ALA A 185 -7.87 -22.01 23.65
C ALA A 185 -7.46 -23.27 22.88
N ASN A 186 -7.84 -23.33 21.60
CA ASN A 186 -7.63 -24.49 20.75
C ASN A 186 -6.13 -24.82 20.57
N GLN A 187 -5.61 -25.73 21.40
CA GLN A 187 -4.21 -26.15 21.36
C GLN A 187 -3.87 -27.01 20.13
N LEU A 188 -4.87 -27.38 19.32
CA LEU A 188 -4.79 -28.26 18.15
C LEU A 188 -4.93 -27.49 16.83
N ALA A 189 -4.58 -26.20 16.85
CA ALA A 189 -4.64 -25.28 15.71
C ALA A 189 -3.24 -24.81 15.29
N ALA A 190 -2.33 -25.75 15.01
CA ALA A 190 -0.97 -25.41 14.60
C ALA A 190 -0.91 -24.84 13.16
N MET A 191 -1.61 -25.47 12.19
CA MET A 191 -1.54 -25.07 10.78
C MET A 191 -2.79 -24.29 10.33
N PRO A 192 -2.67 -23.12 9.69
CA PRO A 192 -1.46 -22.33 9.44
C PRO A 192 -1.04 -21.51 10.67
N SER A 193 0.24 -21.14 10.76
CA SER A 193 0.74 -20.31 11.87
C SER A 193 0.22 -18.87 11.79
N LEU A 194 -0.76 -18.52 12.63
CA LEU A 194 -1.25 -17.15 12.75
C LEU A 194 -0.21 -16.20 13.37
N HIS A 195 0.68 -16.70 14.24
CA HIS A 195 1.78 -15.90 14.79
C HIS A 195 2.64 -15.31 13.68
N LEU A 196 3.15 -16.18 12.79
CA LEU A 196 3.90 -15.74 11.63
C LEU A 196 3.02 -14.97 10.64
N GLY A 197 1.80 -15.44 10.38
CA GLY A 197 0.87 -14.79 9.46
C GLY A 197 0.59 -13.33 9.84
N TRP A 198 0.37 -13.03 11.12
CA TRP A 198 0.11 -11.67 11.60
C TRP A 198 1.37 -10.81 11.58
N ALA A 199 2.53 -11.35 11.98
CA ALA A 199 3.80 -10.64 11.89
C ALA A 199 4.16 -10.30 10.42
N LEU A 200 3.97 -11.26 9.50
CA LEU A 200 4.21 -11.07 8.08
C LEU A 200 3.21 -10.08 7.47
N TRP A 201 1.92 -10.21 7.79
CA TRP A 201 0.90 -9.24 7.40
C TRP A 201 1.28 -7.82 7.83
N ALA A 202 1.74 -7.65 9.07
CA ALA A 202 2.19 -6.36 9.57
C ALA A 202 3.37 -5.81 8.75
N SER A 203 4.36 -6.65 8.42
CA SER A 203 5.50 -6.26 7.59
C SER A 203 5.08 -5.85 6.16
N VAL A 204 4.16 -6.58 5.54
CA VAL A 204 3.61 -6.24 4.21
C VAL A 204 2.80 -4.94 4.28
N ALA A 205 1.99 -4.77 5.32
CA ALA A 205 1.16 -3.58 5.53
C ALA A 205 2.00 -2.31 5.78
N LEU A 206 3.10 -2.43 6.53
CA LEU A 206 4.09 -1.37 6.71
C LEU A 206 4.75 -0.99 5.37
N GLY A 207 5.15 -1.98 4.59
CA GLY A 207 5.75 -1.78 3.28
C GLY A 207 4.82 -1.05 2.32
N ARG A 208 3.58 -1.53 2.18
CA ARG A 208 2.57 -0.93 1.31
C ARG A 208 2.11 0.44 1.81
N GLY A 209 2.08 0.65 3.12
CA GLY A 209 1.80 1.95 3.74
C GLY A 209 2.97 2.95 3.64
N GLY A 210 4.12 2.58 3.08
CA GLY A 210 5.29 3.44 2.95
C GLY A 210 5.89 3.81 4.31
N ALA A 211 6.09 2.81 5.18
CA ALA A 211 6.85 2.97 6.42
C ALA A 211 8.33 3.32 6.13
N PRO A 212 9.01 4.03 7.04
CA PRO A 212 10.44 4.32 6.87
C PRO A 212 11.27 3.02 6.93
N ARG A 213 12.44 3.01 6.27
CA ARG A 213 13.29 1.82 6.19
C ARG A 213 13.61 1.15 7.53
N PRO A 214 13.93 1.89 8.62
CA PRO A 214 14.18 1.26 9.92
C PRO A 214 12.98 0.47 10.44
N ALA A 215 11.76 0.97 10.24
CA ALA A 215 10.54 0.26 10.64
C ALA A 215 10.33 -1.01 9.78
N GLN A 216 10.64 -0.94 8.48
CA GLN A 216 10.57 -2.11 7.61
C GLN A 216 11.58 -3.18 8.04
N VAL A 217 12.83 -2.79 8.30
CA VAL A 217 13.89 -3.70 8.76
C VAL A 217 13.52 -4.30 10.11
N ALA A 218 13.07 -3.50 11.08
CA ALA A 218 12.62 -4.00 12.37
C ALA A 218 11.46 -5.01 12.22
N SER A 219 10.50 -4.75 11.34
CA SER A 219 9.41 -5.69 11.08
C SER A 219 9.88 -6.99 10.45
N ALA A 220 10.85 -6.94 9.53
CA ALA A 220 11.40 -8.13 8.88
C ALA A 220 12.22 -8.98 9.85
N VAL A 221 13.01 -8.33 10.72
CA VAL A 221 13.71 -8.99 11.82
C VAL A 221 12.70 -9.66 12.76
N HIS A 222 11.63 -8.95 13.13
CA HIS A 222 10.59 -9.52 13.97
C HIS A 222 9.94 -10.76 13.33
N VAL A 223 9.61 -10.74 12.04
CA VAL A 223 9.10 -11.94 11.32
C VAL A 223 10.08 -13.11 11.42
N ALA A 224 11.38 -12.87 11.22
CA ALA A 224 12.40 -13.92 11.34
C ALA A 224 12.54 -14.44 12.78
N VAL A 225 12.49 -13.56 13.78
CA VAL A 225 12.50 -13.92 15.20
C VAL A 225 11.27 -14.75 15.54
N THR A 226 10.08 -14.32 15.12
CA THR A 226 8.84 -15.07 15.33
C THR A 226 8.93 -16.47 14.71
N PHE A 227 9.43 -16.59 13.47
CA PHE A 227 9.65 -17.90 12.84
C PHE A 227 10.54 -18.82 13.67
N VAL A 228 11.70 -18.34 14.11
CA VAL A 228 12.61 -19.13 14.95
C VAL A 228 11.93 -19.52 16.26
N VAL A 229 11.25 -18.58 16.92
CA VAL A 229 10.59 -18.79 18.21
C VAL A 229 9.48 -19.84 18.12
N ILE A 230 8.63 -19.80 17.09
CA ILE A 230 7.51 -20.75 17.00
C ILE A 230 7.98 -22.19 16.77
N VAL A 231 9.04 -22.37 15.99
CA VAL A 231 9.65 -23.68 15.73
C VAL A 231 10.42 -24.15 16.97
N ALA A 232 11.26 -23.28 17.55
CA ALA A 232 12.06 -23.60 18.72
C ALA A 232 11.23 -23.90 19.98
N THR A 233 10.05 -23.30 20.12
CA THR A 233 9.15 -23.60 21.25
C THR A 233 8.29 -24.85 21.02
N GLY A 234 8.41 -25.50 19.86
CA GLY A 234 7.63 -26.70 19.50
C GLY A 234 6.14 -26.42 19.34
N ASN A 235 5.75 -25.16 19.12
CA ASN A 235 4.35 -24.76 18.91
C ASN A 235 3.91 -24.87 17.44
N HIS A 236 4.86 -24.89 16.51
CA HIS A 236 4.57 -24.94 15.08
C HIS A 236 5.65 -25.72 14.33
N TYR A 237 5.22 -26.39 13.27
CA TYR A 237 6.10 -26.87 12.22
C TYR A 237 6.54 -25.69 11.33
N TRP A 238 7.67 -25.78 10.63
CA TRP A 238 8.12 -24.80 9.66
C TRP A 238 7.17 -24.78 8.45
N LEU A 239 6.51 -25.91 8.16
CA LEU A 239 5.41 -25.97 7.20
C LEU A 239 4.18 -25.17 7.65
N ASP A 240 3.92 -25.03 8.95
CA ASP A 240 2.85 -24.14 9.44
C ASP A 240 3.16 -22.68 9.13
N ALA A 241 4.44 -22.31 9.26
CA ALA A 241 4.96 -21.01 8.89
C ALA A 241 4.78 -20.75 7.37
N LEU A 242 5.08 -21.73 6.53
CA LEU A 242 4.80 -21.65 5.09
C LEU A 242 3.29 -21.48 4.84
N GLY A 243 2.44 -22.24 5.53
CA GLY A 243 0.99 -22.09 5.47
C GLY A 243 0.52 -20.69 5.85
N GLY A 244 1.10 -20.10 6.90
CA GLY A 244 0.84 -18.71 7.30
C GLY A 244 1.21 -17.70 6.20
N ALA A 245 2.37 -17.89 5.56
CA ALA A 245 2.79 -17.06 4.44
C ALA A 245 1.86 -17.17 3.22
N VAL A 246 1.43 -18.38 2.88
CA VAL A 246 0.47 -18.63 1.79
C VAL A 246 -0.86 -17.93 2.07
N VAL A 247 -1.39 -18.05 3.29
CA VAL A 247 -2.66 -17.41 3.66
C VAL A 247 -2.56 -15.88 3.62
N VAL A 248 -1.43 -15.30 4.01
CA VAL A 248 -1.17 -13.85 3.82
C VAL A 248 -1.14 -13.49 2.34
N GLY A 249 -0.45 -14.27 1.51
CA GLY A 249 -0.42 -14.08 0.06
C GLY A 249 -1.81 -14.09 -0.57
N LEU A 250 -2.64 -15.09 -0.23
CA LEU A 250 -4.04 -15.16 -0.67
C LEU A 250 -4.87 -13.97 -0.19
N GLY A 251 -4.67 -13.55 1.05
CA GLY A 251 -5.32 -12.34 1.59
C GLY A 251 -4.97 -11.08 0.80
N VAL A 252 -3.69 -10.91 0.45
CA VAL A 252 -3.21 -9.80 -0.38
C VAL A 252 -3.85 -9.83 -1.76
N LEU A 253 -3.83 -10.99 -2.42
CA LEU A 253 -4.41 -11.17 -3.75
C LEU A 253 -5.92 -10.87 -3.75
N ALA A 254 -6.65 -11.39 -2.76
CA ALA A 254 -8.08 -11.14 -2.61
C ALA A 254 -8.38 -9.64 -2.39
N ALA A 255 -7.61 -8.98 -1.52
CA ALA A 255 -7.81 -7.55 -1.26
C ALA A 255 -7.47 -6.66 -2.46
N ASP A 256 -6.44 -7.01 -3.24
CA ASP A 256 -6.07 -6.28 -4.46
C ASP A 256 -7.10 -6.49 -5.58
N ALA A 257 -7.62 -7.71 -5.75
CA ALA A 257 -8.70 -8.02 -6.69
C ALA A 257 -9.98 -7.23 -6.40
N VAL A 258 -10.40 -7.15 -5.13
CA VAL A 258 -11.57 -6.36 -4.70
C VAL A 258 -11.33 -4.85 -4.85
N GLY A 259 -10.07 -4.40 -4.76
CA GLY A 259 -9.68 -3.00 -4.89
C GLY A 259 -9.58 -2.48 -6.32
N GLY A 260 -9.70 -3.34 -7.34
CA GLY A 260 -9.50 -2.98 -8.75
C GLY A 260 -8.06 -2.58 -9.09
N GLY A 261 -7.09 -2.88 -8.22
CA GLY A 261 -5.69 -2.57 -8.45
C GLY A 261 -5.05 -3.65 -9.31
N ALA A 262 -4.36 -3.27 -10.39
CA ALA A 262 -3.47 -4.19 -11.09
C ALA A 262 -2.49 -4.80 -10.06
N VAL A 263 -2.33 -6.12 -10.09
CA VAL A 263 -1.35 -6.86 -9.29
C VAL A 263 0.04 -6.50 -9.80
N THR A 264 0.51 -5.30 -9.49
CA THR A 264 1.87 -4.88 -9.79
C THR A 264 2.63 -4.90 -8.48
N TRP A 265 3.21 -6.05 -8.16
CA TRP A 265 4.41 -6.10 -7.34
C TRP A 265 5.53 -5.44 -8.15
N THR A 266 5.59 -4.11 -8.15
CA THR A 266 6.83 -3.44 -8.53
C THR A 266 7.81 -3.76 -7.42
N ALA A 267 8.75 -4.69 -7.68
CA ALA A 267 9.94 -4.85 -6.86
C ALA A 267 10.42 -3.45 -6.50
N SER A 268 10.51 -3.13 -5.20
CA SER A 268 10.78 -1.78 -4.72
C SER A 268 11.88 -1.17 -5.57
N GLY A 269 11.52 -0.27 -6.48
CA GLY A 269 12.49 0.29 -7.41
C GLY A 269 13.63 0.82 -6.57
N ARG A 270 14.86 0.35 -6.83
CA ARG A 270 16.08 0.64 -6.05
C ARG A 270 15.97 2.05 -5.50
N ARG A 271 15.55 2.21 -4.25
CA ARG A 271 15.74 3.48 -3.57
C ARG A 271 17.22 3.48 -3.25
N SER A 272 18.02 3.91 -4.21
CA SER A 272 19.43 4.17 -4.01
C SER A 272 19.58 4.96 -2.71
N LEU A 273 20.31 4.40 -1.75
CA LEU A 273 20.65 5.06 -0.50
C LEU A 273 21.62 6.23 -0.75
N TRP A 274 22.22 6.26 -1.95
CA TRP A 274 23.03 7.34 -2.47
C TRP A 274 22.30 8.01 -3.62
N ARG A 275 21.63 9.14 -3.35
CA ARG A 275 21.44 10.15 -4.39
C ARG A 275 22.66 11.05 -4.31
N PRO A 276 23.62 11.00 -5.26
CA PRO A 276 24.27 12.25 -5.59
C PRO A 276 23.13 13.19 -6.04
N ARG A 277 22.95 14.30 -5.31
CA ARG A 277 22.18 15.42 -5.85
C ARG A 277 22.97 15.91 -7.04
N LEU A 278 22.62 15.43 -8.22
CA LEU A 278 22.86 16.00 -9.55
C LEU A 278 22.33 14.95 -10.54
N ALA A 279 21.17 15.22 -11.15
CA ALA A 279 20.87 14.57 -12.40
C ALA A 279 21.77 15.23 -13.45
N PRO A 280 22.50 14.49 -14.29
CA PRO A 280 23.06 15.08 -15.49
C PRO A 280 21.90 15.60 -16.32
N TYR A 281 21.89 16.92 -16.53
CA TYR A 281 21.09 17.55 -17.57
C TYR A 281 21.56 16.94 -18.89
N THR A 282 20.76 16.02 -19.42
CA THR A 282 20.95 15.49 -20.77
C THR A 282 19.88 16.15 -21.62
N ASP A 283 20.35 16.97 -22.56
CA ASP A 283 19.56 17.55 -23.64
C ASP A 283 18.96 16.43 -24.51
N ALA A 284 17.85 15.85 -24.05
CA ALA A 284 16.99 15.07 -24.93
C ALA A 284 16.02 16.03 -25.59
N VAL A 285 16.51 16.77 -26.60
CA VAL A 285 15.67 17.34 -27.65
C VAL A 285 15.06 16.14 -28.38
N THR A 286 13.89 15.70 -27.93
CA THR A 286 13.08 14.75 -28.70
C THR A 286 12.16 15.62 -29.54
N GLU A 287 12.52 15.83 -30.80
CA GLU A 287 11.59 16.32 -31.82
C GLU A 287 10.39 15.37 -31.83
N THR A 288 9.33 15.76 -31.13
CA THR A 288 8.04 15.10 -31.25
C THR A 288 7.32 15.84 -32.35
N THR A 289 7.32 15.26 -33.54
CA THR A 289 6.45 15.65 -34.66
C THR A 289 5.01 15.60 -34.17
N THR A 290 4.50 16.74 -33.72
CA THR A 290 3.15 16.85 -33.19
C THR A 290 2.24 17.13 -34.37
N ASN A 291 1.30 16.22 -34.58
CA ASN A 291 0.18 16.40 -35.50
C ASN A 291 -0.45 17.76 -35.26
N SER A 292 -0.49 18.58 -36.32
CA SER A 292 -1.04 19.93 -36.33
C SER A 292 -2.54 19.90 -36.04
N ALA A 293 -2.88 20.07 -34.77
CA ALA A 293 -4.16 20.62 -34.34
C ALA A 293 -3.83 21.91 -33.59
N ALA A 294 -4.41 23.03 -34.04
CA ALA A 294 -4.13 24.34 -33.48
C ALA A 294 -4.29 24.34 -31.94
N PRO A 295 -3.36 24.95 -31.18
CA PRO A 295 -3.41 24.95 -29.73
C PRO A 295 -4.67 25.67 -29.24
N ALA A 296 -5.69 24.91 -28.83
CA ALA A 296 -6.97 25.47 -28.40
C ALA A 296 -6.86 25.99 -26.95
N VAL A 297 -6.71 27.30 -26.80
CA VAL A 297 -6.84 28.00 -25.52
C VAL A 297 -8.28 27.86 -25.02
N LYS A 298 -8.46 27.39 -23.78
CA LYS A 298 -9.79 27.19 -23.18
C LYS A 298 -10.40 28.51 -22.74
N SER A 299 -11.72 28.63 -22.78
CA SER A 299 -12.47 29.82 -22.34
C SER A 299 -12.13 30.28 -20.91
N ALA A 300 -11.85 29.34 -20.00
CA ALA A 300 -11.45 29.65 -18.63
C ALA A 300 -10.05 30.33 -18.56
N GLN A 301 -9.13 29.99 -19.45
CA GLN A 301 -7.79 30.59 -19.53
C GLN A 301 -7.88 32.02 -20.05
N PHE A 302 -8.71 32.24 -21.08
CA PHE A 302 -9.06 33.59 -21.54
C PHE A 302 -9.69 34.44 -20.45
N ALA A 303 -10.68 33.89 -19.73
CA ALA A 303 -11.35 34.62 -18.66
C ALA A 303 -10.38 35.02 -17.53
N ALA A 304 -9.47 34.12 -17.14
CA ALA A 304 -8.47 34.39 -16.11
C ALA A 304 -7.47 35.49 -16.54
N ALA A 305 -6.95 35.42 -17.77
CA ALA A 305 -6.02 36.42 -18.29
C ALA A 305 -6.70 37.80 -18.45
N ARG A 306 -7.92 37.84 -18.98
CA ARG A 306 -8.69 39.09 -19.13
C ARG A 306 -9.06 39.71 -17.79
N ALA A 307 -9.46 38.91 -16.81
CA ALA A 307 -9.75 39.40 -15.46
C ALA A 307 -8.48 40.00 -14.82
N PHE A 308 -7.34 39.34 -14.96
CA PHE A 308 -6.07 39.86 -14.46
C PHE A 308 -5.72 41.22 -15.08
N VAL A 309 -5.82 41.35 -16.41
CA VAL A 309 -5.57 42.62 -17.11
C VAL A 309 -6.56 43.71 -16.71
N ALA A 310 -7.83 43.36 -16.48
CA ALA A 310 -8.84 44.30 -16.01
C ALA A 310 -8.56 44.80 -14.58
N ASP A 311 -8.07 43.93 -13.71
CA ASP A 311 -7.80 44.24 -12.30
C ASP A 311 -6.46 44.97 -12.10
N HIS A 312 -5.47 44.75 -12.98
CA HIS A 312 -4.07 45.17 -12.77
C HIS A 312 -3.48 46.06 -13.89
N GLY A 313 -4.30 46.47 -14.85
CA GLY A 313 -3.92 47.45 -15.88
C GLY A 313 -3.18 46.87 -17.10
N LYS A 314 -2.96 47.74 -18.10
CA LYS A 314 -2.25 47.45 -19.35
C LYS A 314 -1.03 48.37 -19.48
N PRO A 315 0.10 47.90 -20.05
CA PRO A 315 0.34 46.53 -20.53
C PRO A 315 0.65 45.56 -19.38
N ALA A 316 0.13 44.34 -19.46
CA ALA A 316 0.53 43.26 -18.57
C ALA A 316 1.58 42.38 -19.26
N LYS A 317 2.75 42.19 -18.65
CA LYS A 317 3.80 41.33 -19.20
C LYS A 317 3.51 39.86 -18.91
N ALA A 318 3.82 38.97 -19.84
CA ALA A 318 3.54 37.53 -19.72
C ALA A 318 4.77 36.68 -20.04
N VAL A 319 5.18 35.84 -19.09
CA VAL A 319 6.31 34.93 -19.24
C VAL A 319 5.81 33.48 -19.25
N VAL A 320 6.00 32.78 -20.36
CA VAL A 320 5.63 31.37 -20.51
C VAL A 320 6.76 30.46 -20.02
N GLN A 321 6.44 29.55 -19.10
CA GLN A 321 7.43 28.64 -18.51
C GLN A 321 6.94 27.20 -18.57
N ARG A 322 7.72 26.31 -19.18
CA ARG A 322 7.44 24.86 -19.17
C ARG A 322 7.56 24.31 -17.74
N ILE A 323 6.51 23.67 -17.24
CA ILE A 323 6.45 23.06 -15.89
C ILE A 323 6.48 21.52 -15.94
N GLY A 324 7.15 20.96 -16.94
CA GLY A 324 7.26 19.53 -17.16
C GLY A 324 5.97 18.92 -17.75
N ARG A 325 5.60 17.70 -17.31
CA ARG A 325 4.43 16.97 -17.85
C ARG A 325 3.08 17.65 -17.57
N ALA A 326 3.05 18.65 -16.70
CA ALA A 326 1.85 19.42 -16.39
C ALA A 326 1.51 20.50 -17.45
N GLY A 327 2.41 20.76 -18.39
CA GLY A 327 2.24 21.74 -19.46
C GLY A 327 3.15 22.96 -19.27
N ALA A 328 2.60 24.15 -19.50
CA ALA A 328 3.29 25.42 -19.26
C ALA A 328 2.47 26.32 -18.31
N ARG A 329 3.18 27.21 -17.61
CA ARG A 329 2.62 28.26 -16.77
C ARG A 329 2.89 29.60 -17.43
N VAL A 330 1.85 30.36 -17.71
CA VAL A 330 1.93 31.76 -18.15
C VAL A 330 1.87 32.61 -16.89
N VAL A 331 2.98 33.25 -16.54
CA VAL A 331 3.03 34.19 -15.41
C VAL A 331 2.74 35.58 -15.92
N LEU A 332 1.72 36.23 -15.38
CA LEU A 332 1.31 37.59 -15.73
C LEU A 332 1.86 38.57 -14.69
N VAL A 333 2.43 39.68 -15.15
CA VAL A 333 2.92 40.80 -14.35
C VAL A 333 2.10 42.02 -14.75
N GLY A 334 1.30 42.53 -13.82
CA GLY A 334 0.50 43.74 -14.04
C GLY A 334 1.35 45.01 -14.06
N ASP A 335 0.79 46.11 -14.55
CA ASP A 335 1.44 47.43 -14.52
C ASP A 335 1.64 47.93 -13.08
N ASP A 336 0.76 47.50 -12.16
CA ASP A 336 0.88 47.71 -10.71
C ASP A 336 1.89 46.76 -10.01
N GLY A 337 2.56 45.91 -10.78
CA GLY A 337 3.52 44.91 -10.31
C GLY A 337 2.90 43.67 -9.67
N ALA A 338 1.57 43.50 -9.73
CA ALA A 338 0.92 42.29 -9.26
C ALA A 338 1.32 41.07 -10.10
N LEU A 339 1.24 39.89 -9.49
CA LEU A 339 1.58 38.61 -10.13
C LEU A 339 0.38 37.68 -10.19
N GLY A 340 0.08 37.19 -11.39
CA GLY A 340 -0.94 36.19 -11.68
C GLY A 340 -0.37 34.98 -12.41
N ASP A 341 -1.11 33.88 -12.43
CA ASP A 341 -0.72 32.68 -13.16
C ASP A 341 -1.88 31.95 -13.84
N VAL A 342 -1.62 31.52 -15.07
CA VAL A 342 -2.52 30.69 -15.86
C VAL A 342 -1.77 29.44 -16.31
N VAL A 343 -2.30 28.26 -15.99
CA VAL A 343 -1.71 26.98 -16.44
C VAL A 343 -2.36 26.53 -17.74
N VAL A 344 -1.51 26.22 -18.72
CA VAL A 344 -1.88 25.82 -20.07
C VAL A 344 -1.27 24.45 -20.42
N PRO A 345 -1.88 23.66 -21.32
CA PRO A 345 -1.41 22.31 -21.63
C PRO A 345 -0.01 22.25 -22.27
N SER A 346 0.44 23.32 -22.92
CA SER A 346 1.69 23.38 -23.68
C SER A 346 2.22 24.81 -23.78
N VAL A 347 3.47 24.98 -24.21
CA VAL A 347 4.10 26.32 -24.39
C VAL A 347 3.40 27.06 -25.52
N GLU A 348 3.08 26.34 -26.58
CA GLU A 348 2.38 26.79 -27.78
C GLU A 348 0.97 27.29 -27.44
N THR A 349 0.29 26.66 -26.47
CA THR A 349 -1.00 27.18 -25.94
C THR A 349 -0.82 28.43 -25.07
N GLY A 350 0.34 28.60 -24.44
CA GLY A 350 0.67 29.81 -23.66
C GLY A 350 0.93 31.00 -24.56
N GLU A 351 1.69 30.81 -25.63
CA GLU A 351 1.94 31.81 -26.67
C GLU A 351 0.64 32.21 -27.37
N ALA A 352 -0.20 31.23 -27.75
CA ALA A 352 -1.51 31.50 -28.32
C ALA A 352 -2.46 32.25 -27.36
N LEU A 353 -2.32 32.05 -26.04
CA LEU A 353 -3.08 32.82 -25.05
C LEU A 353 -2.62 34.27 -24.98
N ILE A 354 -1.31 34.52 -25.06
CA ILE A 354 -0.74 35.88 -25.05
C ILE A 354 -1.20 36.65 -26.29
N GLU A 355 -1.09 36.03 -27.47
CA GLU A 355 -1.49 36.64 -28.74
C GLU A 355 -2.98 37.02 -28.79
N ALA A 356 -3.84 36.22 -28.15
CA ALA A 356 -5.29 36.39 -28.22
C ALA A 356 -5.90 37.23 -27.07
N VAL A 357 -5.10 37.77 -26.15
CA VAL A 357 -5.58 38.62 -25.05
C VAL A 357 -5.03 40.04 -25.18
N ASP A 358 -5.90 40.98 -25.54
CA ASP A 358 -5.53 42.40 -25.70
C ASP A 358 -4.91 43.01 -24.44
N GLY A 359 -3.70 43.56 -24.58
CA GLY A 359 -2.96 44.20 -23.50
C GLY A 359 -2.10 43.25 -22.68
N VAL A 360 -1.90 42.01 -23.15
CA VAL A 360 -0.88 41.10 -22.65
C VAL A 360 0.29 41.07 -23.63
N GLU A 361 1.49 41.35 -23.15
CA GLU A 361 2.71 41.38 -23.96
C GLU A 361 3.64 40.23 -23.56
N ALA A 362 4.21 39.54 -24.55
CA ALA A 362 5.21 38.51 -24.29
C ALA A 362 6.46 39.15 -23.67
N ALA A 363 6.96 38.55 -22.58
CA ALA A 363 8.15 39.01 -21.87
C ALA A 363 9.02 37.83 -21.43
N GLU A 364 10.26 38.14 -21.08
CA GLU A 364 11.18 37.22 -20.42
C GLU A 364 11.46 37.68 -18.98
N TRP A 365 12.07 36.82 -18.16
CA TRP A 365 12.58 37.24 -16.85
C TRP A 365 13.89 38.02 -16.97
N ASP A 366 13.80 39.17 -17.62
CA ASP A 366 14.87 40.17 -17.67
C ASP A 366 14.84 41.07 -16.42
N ALA A 367 15.85 41.93 -16.29
CA ALA A 367 15.97 42.84 -15.15
C ALA A 367 14.74 43.76 -15.02
N GLU A 368 14.17 44.20 -16.14
CA GLU A 368 13.02 45.10 -16.16
C GLU A 368 11.75 44.41 -15.64
N THR A 369 11.47 43.20 -16.12
CA THR A 369 10.30 42.40 -15.74
C THR A 369 10.40 41.94 -14.29
N VAL A 370 11.60 41.60 -13.81
CA VAL A 370 11.83 41.27 -12.40
C VAL A 370 11.63 42.51 -11.52
N SER A 371 12.20 43.66 -11.90
CA SER A 371 12.08 44.92 -11.15
C SER A 371 10.66 45.47 -11.11
N ALA A 372 9.82 45.15 -12.08
CA ALA A 372 8.41 45.53 -12.09
C ALA A 372 7.57 44.75 -11.04
N THR A 373 8.04 43.60 -10.54
CA THR A 373 7.24 42.78 -9.62
C THR A 373 7.18 43.33 -8.19
N VAL A 374 5.98 43.43 -7.64
CA VAL A 374 5.74 43.82 -6.24
C VAL A 374 5.32 42.59 -5.43
N ILE A 375 6.30 41.97 -4.76
CA ILE A 375 6.06 40.77 -3.94
C ILE A 375 5.54 41.14 -2.54
N GLY A 376 4.24 41.43 -2.50
CA GLY A 376 3.51 41.80 -1.28
C GLY A 376 3.23 40.62 -0.32
N PRO A 377 2.77 40.91 0.91
CA PRO A 377 2.38 39.89 1.89
C PRO A 377 1.30 38.93 1.39
N GLU A 378 0.38 39.40 0.55
CA GLU A 378 -0.66 38.54 -0.04
C GLU A 378 -0.08 37.51 -1.00
N HIS A 379 0.83 37.93 -1.89
CA HIS A 379 1.52 37.03 -2.81
C HIS A 379 2.31 35.95 -2.05
N ARG A 380 3.04 36.34 -1.01
CA ARG A 380 3.76 35.40 -0.13
C ARG A 380 2.83 34.40 0.55
N ARG A 381 1.64 34.83 0.98
CA ARG A 381 0.60 33.94 1.56
C ARG A 381 0.02 32.97 0.54
N ARG A 382 -0.13 33.35 -0.73
CA ARG A 382 -0.54 32.43 -1.81
C ARG A 382 0.56 31.40 -2.09
N MET A 383 1.82 31.84 -2.17
CA MET A 383 2.98 30.98 -2.43
C MET A 383 3.27 29.98 -1.29
N ALA A 384 3.03 30.37 -0.04
CA ALA A 384 3.25 29.49 1.12
C ALA A 384 2.18 28.40 1.29
N GLY A 385 1.15 28.38 0.42
CA GLY A 385 0.13 27.35 0.36
C GLY A 385 -0.78 27.27 1.59
N PRO A 386 -1.64 26.23 1.69
CA PRO A 386 -2.66 26.12 2.75
C PRO A 386 -2.10 26.05 4.19
N ARG A 387 -0.79 25.81 4.34
CA ARG A 387 -0.13 25.66 5.65
C ARG A 387 0.24 26.99 6.30
N ALA A 388 0.29 28.09 5.55
CA ALA A 388 0.61 29.42 6.06
C ALA A 388 -0.61 30.26 6.45
N ARG A 389 -1.83 29.69 6.32
CA ARG A 389 -3.10 30.33 6.71
C ARG A 389 -3.55 29.91 8.13
N ARG A 390 -2.67 29.33 8.93
CA ARG A 390 -2.95 28.87 10.30
C ARG A 390 -2.23 29.72 11.32
#